data_AF-A0A382ZQS7-F1
#
_entry.id   AF-A0A382ZQS7-F1
#
_cell.length_a   1.000
_cell.length_b   1.000
_cell.length_c   1.000
_cell.angle_alpha   90.00
_cell.angle_beta   90.00
_cell.angle_gamma   90.00
#
_symmetry.space_group_name_H-M   'P 1'
#
loop_
_entity.id
_entity.type
_entity.pdbx_description
1 polymer ?
#
loop_
_entity_poly.entity_id
_entity_poly.type
_entity_poly.pdbx_seq_one_letter_code
_entity_poly.pdbx_strand_id
1 'polypeptide(L)'
;MGQALIDAVKHNPDVSQGSLLDRGDDLSLELEKFDVLVDFTRPEATIEYLSICQGAGKGMVIGTTGFSNDELRLIDKAAKVIPIVFAPNMSVGVNLTLKLLET
;
A
#
# COMPACT_ATOMS: atom_id res chain seq x y z
N MET A 1 -0.84 -7.31 -10.22
CA MET A 1 0.25 -7.12 -9.24
C MET A 1 0.13 -8.05 -8.03
N GLY A 2 -1.07 -8.31 -7.50
CA GLY A 2 -1.27 -9.17 -6.30
C GLY A 2 -0.52 -10.50 -6.28
N GLN A 3 -0.59 -11.32 -7.34
CA GLN A 3 0.12 -12.62 -7.37
C GLN A 3 1.64 -12.48 -7.24
N ALA A 4 2.24 -11.47 -7.88
CA ALA A 4 3.68 -11.22 -7.78
C ALA A 4 4.10 -10.83 -6.35
N LEU A 5 3.24 -10.12 -5.62
CA LEU A 5 3.47 -9.79 -4.21
C LEU A 5 3.37 -11.03 -3.32
N ILE A 6 2.36 -11.88 -3.53
CA ILE A 6 2.21 -13.15 -2.81
C ILE A 6 3.46 -14.01 -2.99
N ASP A 7 3.93 -14.13 -4.23
CA ASP A 7 5.13 -14.90 -4.52
C ASP A 7 6.37 -14.26 -3.88
N ALA A 8 6.51 -12.93 -3.91
CA ALA A 8 7.63 -12.25 -3.26
C ALA A 8 7.66 -12.46 -1.73
N VAL A 9 6.51 -12.40 -1.07
CA VAL A 9 6.39 -12.64 0.39
C VAL A 9 6.78 -14.07 0.75
N LYS A 10 6.35 -15.07 -0.04
CA LYS A 10 6.69 -16.48 0.20
C LYS A 10 8.20 -16.76 0.16
N HIS A 11 8.95 -15.98 -0.61
CA HIS A 11 10.40 -16.13 -0.76
C HIS A 11 11.21 -15.25 0.20
N ASN A 12 10.56 -14.49 1.08
CA ASN A 12 11.23 -13.62 2.03
C ASN A 12 11.00 -14.14 3.48
N PRO A 13 12.04 -14.64 4.17
CA PRO A 13 11.89 -15.22 5.51
C PRO A 13 11.59 -14.18 6.60
N ASP A 14 11.81 -12.89 6.34
CA ASP A 14 11.64 -11.82 7.31
C ASP A 14 10.19 -11.30 7.39
N VAL A 15 9.32 -11.78 6.51
CA VAL A 15 7.90 -11.39 6.47
C VAL A 15 7.00 -12.62 6.43
N SER A 16 5.90 -12.56 7.17
CA SER A 16 4.85 -13.56 7.10
C SER A 16 3.69 -13.05 6.26
N GLN A 17 3.09 -13.94 5.45
CA GLN A 17 1.86 -13.63 4.74
C GLN A 17 0.70 -13.49 5.74
N GLY A 18 0.06 -12.32 5.75
CA GLY A 18 -1.22 -12.09 6.43
C GLY A 18 -2.42 -12.46 5.55
N SER A 19 -3.44 -11.62 5.56
CA SER A 19 -4.64 -11.81 4.71
C SER A 19 -4.40 -11.47 3.24
N LEU A 20 -5.09 -12.20 2.36
CA LEU A 20 -5.19 -11.87 0.94
C LEU A 20 -6.61 -11.38 0.67
N LEU A 21 -6.73 -10.25 0.00
CA LEU A 21 -7.99 -9.59 -0.29
C LEU A 21 -8.11 -9.36 -1.79
N ASP A 22 -9.31 -9.58 -2.31
CA ASP A 22 -9.71 -9.24 -3.66
C ASP A 22 -11.09 -8.55 -3.63
N ARG A 23 -11.65 -8.29 -4.81
CA ARG A 23 -12.91 -7.58 -4.98
C ARG A 23 -14.06 -8.26 -4.23
N GLY A 24 -14.64 -7.53 -3.30
CA GLY A 24 -15.82 -7.95 -2.53
C GLY A 24 -15.49 -8.44 -1.12
N ASP A 25 -14.21 -8.57 -0.80
CA ASP A 25 -13.77 -8.87 0.57
C ASP A 25 -13.84 -7.62 1.46
N ASP A 26 -14.05 -7.84 2.76
CA ASP A 26 -14.10 -6.78 3.76
C ASP A 26 -12.81 -6.76 4.59
N LEU A 27 -11.97 -5.75 4.37
CA LEU A 27 -10.70 -5.54 5.08
C LEU A 27 -10.90 -5.44 6.60
N SER A 28 -12.03 -4.92 7.07
CA SER A 28 -12.27 -4.67 8.49
C SER A 28 -12.32 -5.95 9.33
N LEU A 29 -12.66 -7.08 8.70
CA LEU A 29 -12.72 -8.40 9.34
C LEU A 29 -11.34 -9.05 9.52
N GLU A 30 -10.31 -8.48 8.91
CA GLU A 30 -9.00 -9.09 8.75
C GLU A 30 -7.88 -8.33 9.48
N LEU A 31 -8.22 -7.26 10.21
CA LEU A 31 -7.27 -6.32 10.83
C LEU A 31 -6.31 -6.97 11.84
N GLU A 32 -6.68 -8.07 12.48
CA GLU A 32 -5.81 -8.75 13.44
C GLU A 32 -4.75 -9.65 12.77
N LYS A 33 -4.86 -9.89 11.45
CA LYS A 33 -4.02 -10.86 10.73
C LYS A 33 -2.82 -10.24 10.01
N PHE A 34 -2.66 -8.93 10.06
CA PHE A 34 -1.55 -8.23 9.42
C PHE A 34 -1.18 -6.94 10.16
N ASP A 35 0.05 -6.48 9.99
CA ASP A 35 0.54 -5.20 10.53
C ASP A 35 0.59 -4.09 9.47
N VAL A 36 0.87 -4.49 8.22
CA VAL A 36 1.01 -3.60 7.06
C VAL A 36 0.18 -4.12 5.89
N LEU A 37 -0.60 -3.25 5.26
CA LEU A 37 -1.33 -3.53 4.03
C LEU A 37 -0.51 -3.09 2.80
N VAL A 38 -0.35 -3.97 1.82
CA VAL A 38 0.27 -3.64 0.52
C VAL A 38 -0.83 -3.55 -0.54
N ASP A 39 -1.04 -2.37 -1.10
CA ASP A 39 -2.19 -2.07 -1.95
C ASP A 39 -1.80 -1.66 -3.37
N PHE A 40 -2.31 -2.44 -4.34
CA PHE A 40 -2.21 -2.21 -5.78
C PHE A 40 -3.57 -2.48 -6.44
N THR A 41 -4.56 -1.68 -6.05
CA THR A 41 -5.95 -1.82 -6.50
C THR A 41 -6.38 -0.61 -7.33
N ARG A 42 -7.37 0.15 -6.87
CA ARG A 42 -7.93 1.34 -7.52
C ARG A 42 -8.05 2.47 -6.50
N PRO A 43 -7.95 3.75 -6.92
CA PRO A 43 -7.98 4.88 -6.00
C PRO A 43 -9.14 4.84 -5.00
N GLU A 44 -10.33 4.45 -5.45
CA GLU A 44 -11.53 4.45 -4.61
C GLU A 44 -11.41 3.43 -3.47
N ALA A 45 -10.89 2.24 -3.76
CA ALA A 45 -10.66 1.19 -2.76
C ALA A 45 -9.51 1.58 -1.81
N THR A 46 -8.42 2.16 -2.35
CA THR A 46 -7.30 2.62 -1.51
C THR A 46 -7.74 3.64 -0.48
N ILE A 47 -8.63 4.58 -0.82
CA ILE A 47 -9.10 5.60 0.14
C ILE A 47 -9.99 5.00 1.23
N GLU A 48 -10.81 3.99 0.90
CA GLU A 48 -11.55 3.23 1.90
C GLU A 48 -10.59 2.48 2.85
N TYR A 49 -9.62 1.76 2.29
CA TYR A 49 -8.62 1.05 3.07
C TYR A 49 -7.76 1.98 3.92
N LEU A 50 -7.43 3.17 3.40
CA LEU A 50 -6.71 4.21 4.13
C LEU A 50 -7.43 4.59 5.42
N SER A 51 -8.74 4.83 5.34
CA SER A 51 -9.55 5.17 6.51
C SER A 51 -9.59 4.02 7.53
N ILE A 52 -9.71 2.78 7.06
CA ILE A 52 -9.76 1.58 7.91
C ILE A 52 -8.40 1.36 8.61
N CYS A 53 -7.31 1.36 7.84
CA CYS A 53 -5.95 1.19 8.35
C CYS A 53 -5.56 2.31 9.31
N GLN A 54 -5.93 3.56 9.01
CA GLN A 54 -5.68 4.70 9.90
C GLN A 54 -6.40 4.53 11.24
N GLY A 55 -7.67 4.10 11.23
CA GLY A 55 -8.44 3.85 12.46
C GLY A 55 -7.90 2.69 13.29
N ALA A 56 -7.32 1.68 12.64
CA ALA A 56 -6.76 0.50 13.28
C ALA A 56 -5.24 0.60 13.59
N GLY A 57 -4.60 1.71 13.24
CA GLY A 57 -3.16 1.90 13.42
C GLY A 57 -2.27 1.01 12.55
N LYS A 58 -2.77 0.54 11.40
CA LYS A 58 -2.05 -0.34 10.46
C LYS A 58 -1.28 0.48 9.44
N GLY A 59 -0.04 0.05 9.16
CA GLY A 59 0.79 0.69 8.13
C GLY A 59 0.30 0.38 6.71
N MET A 60 0.72 1.18 5.73
CA MET A 60 0.37 0.95 4.32
C MET A 60 1.55 1.13 3.36
N VAL A 61 1.60 0.29 2.33
CA VAL A 61 2.43 0.46 1.13
C VAL A 61 1.49 0.60 -0.06
N ILE A 62 1.43 1.79 -0.66
CA ILE A 62 0.46 2.14 -1.70
C ILE A 62 1.19 2.26 -3.03
N GLY A 63 0.94 1.30 -3.93
CA GLY A 63 1.38 1.30 -5.32
C GLY A 63 0.26 1.60 -6.33
N THR A 64 -0.98 1.78 -5.86
CA THR A 64 -2.11 2.28 -6.67
C THR A 64 -1.76 3.65 -7.28
N THR A 65 -2.21 3.90 -8.51
CA THR A 65 -2.00 5.17 -9.23
C THR A 65 -3.33 5.80 -9.63
N GLY A 66 -3.29 7.06 -10.09
CA GLY A 66 -4.49 7.75 -10.61
C GLY A 66 -5.29 8.55 -9.57
N PHE A 67 -4.69 8.87 -8.41
CA PHE A 67 -5.32 9.71 -7.39
C PHE A 67 -5.50 11.15 -7.86
N SER A 68 -6.63 11.75 -7.49
CA SER A 68 -6.87 13.19 -7.55
C SER A 68 -6.08 13.94 -6.49
N ASN A 69 -5.98 15.27 -6.64
CA ASN A 69 -5.30 16.12 -5.67
C ASN A 69 -5.94 16.08 -4.27
N ASP A 70 -7.25 15.89 -4.18
CA ASP A 70 -7.95 15.74 -2.89
C ASP A 70 -7.63 14.41 -2.22
N GLU A 71 -7.58 13.33 -2.98
CA GLU A 71 -7.21 12.00 -2.48
C GLU A 71 -5.75 11.96 -2.03
N LEU A 72 -4.84 12.59 -2.79
CA LEU A 72 -3.44 12.75 -2.37
C LEU A 72 -3.31 13.52 -1.05
N ARG A 73 -4.15 14.55 -0.83
CA ARG A 73 -4.22 15.27 0.45
C ARG A 73 -4.71 14.39 1.59
N LEU A 74 -5.61 13.44 1.34
CA LEU A 74 -6.06 12.47 2.35
C LEU A 74 -4.92 11.52 2.72
N ILE A 75 -4.18 11.00 1.74
CA ILE A 75 -3.00 10.15 1.96
C ILE A 75 -1.95 10.90 2.79
N ASP A 76 -1.62 12.15 2.45
CA ASP A 76 -0.66 12.97 3.20
C ASP A 76 -1.10 13.21 4.66
N LYS A 77 -2.40 13.42 4.89
CA LYS A 77 -2.95 13.56 6.24
C LYS A 77 -2.85 12.26 7.03
N ALA A 78 -3.19 11.12 6.43
CA ALA A 78 -3.10 9.81 7.07
C ALA A 78 -1.65 9.43 7.39
N ALA A 79 -0.69 9.80 6.53
CA ALA A 79 0.74 9.56 6.73
C ALA A 79 1.32 10.26 7.97
N LYS A 80 0.61 11.24 8.54
CA LYS A 80 0.97 11.89 9.81
C LYS A 80 0.56 11.06 11.04
N VAL A 81 -0.25 10.03 10.85
CA VAL A 81 -0.82 9.19 11.91
C VAL A 81 -0.31 7.76 11.83
N ILE A 82 -0.25 7.18 10.62
CA ILE A 82 0.25 5.83 10.37
C ILE A 82 1.43 5.86 9.38
N PRO A 83 2.35 4.87 9.43
CA PRO A 83 3.44 4.80 8.46
C PRO A 83 2.89 4.45 7.08
N ILE A 84 3.23 5.28 6.09
CA ILE A 84 2.82 5.09 4.69
C ILE A 84 4.03 5.20 3.77
N VAL A 85 4.24 4.19 2.93
CA VAL A 85 5.09 4.27 1.74
C VAL A 85 4.18 4.44 0.53
N PHE A 86 4.23 5.60 -0.12
CA PHE A 86 3.51 5.85 -1.36
C PHE A 86 4.49 6.16 -2.47
N ALA A 87 4.43 5.40 -3.57
CA ALA A 87 5.26 5.65 -4.73
C ALA A 87 4.52 5.31 -6.02
N PRO A 88 4.57 6.18 -7.05
CA PRO A 88 3.99 5.90 -8.36
C PRO A 88 4.73 4.80 -9.12
N ASN A 89 5.94 4.44 -8.67
CA ASN A 89 6.72 3.32 -9.19
C ASN A 89 7.53 2.66 -8.04
N MET A 90 7.34 1.36 -7.86
CA MET A 90 7.99 0.56 -6.80
C MET A 90 9.29 -0.12 -7.26
N SER A 91 9.71 0.08 -8.52
CA SER A 91 10.97 -0.47 -9.03
C SER A 91 12.17 0.29 -8.46
N VAL A 92 13.05 -0.43 -7.77
CA VAL A 92 14.32 0.11 -7.26
C VAL A 92 15.17 0.67 -8.40
N GLY A 93 15.25 -0.05 -9.53
CA GLY A 93 16.04 0.37 -10.69
C GLY A 93 15.50 1.65 -11.34
N VAL A 94 14.18 1.80 -11.41
CA VAL A 94 13.57 3.03 -11.95
C VAL A 94 13.83 4.21 -11.02
N ASN A 95 13.61 4.05 -9.72
CA ASN A 95 13.88 5.11 -8.74
C ASN A 95 15.36 5.53 -8.74
N LEU A 96 16.29 4.56 -8.82
CA LEU A 96 17.71 4.85 -8.98
C LEU A 96 18.00 5.64 -10.26
N THR A 97 17.45 5.19 -11.39
CA THR A 97 17.70 5.84 -12.69
C THR A 97 17.14 7.25 -12.72
N LEU A 98 15.94 7.48 -12.15
CA LEU A 98 15.38 8.82 -12.00
C LEU A 98 16.33 9.72 -11.22
N LYS A 99 16.89 9.23 -10.11
CA LYS A 99 17.85 9.99 -9.32
C LYS A 99 19.15 10.31 -10.07
N LEU A 100 19.65 9.38 -10.89
CA LEU A 100 20.85 9.59 -11.70
C LEU A 100 20.63 10.61 -12.83
N LEU A 101 19.40 10.77 -13.30
CA LEU A 101 19.02 11.73 -14.34
C LEU A 101 18.72 13.13 -13.79
N GLU A 102 18.57 13.30 -12.48
CA GLU A 102 18.45 14.62 -11.86
C GLU A 102 19.75 15.42 -12.09
N THR A 103 19.72 16.37 -13.02
CA THR A 103 20.79 17.34 -13.28
C THR A 103 20.67 18.57 -12.42
#